data_AF-A0A2G8LKW5-F1
#
_entry.id   AF-A0A2G8LKW5-F1
#
_cell.length_a   1.000
_cell.length_b   1.000
_cell.length_c   1.000
_cell.angle_alpha   90.00
_cell.angle_beta   90.00
_cell.angle_gamma   90.00
#
_symmetry.space_group_name_H-M   'P 1'
#
loop_
_entity.id
_entity.type
_entity.pdbx_description
1 polymer ?
#
loop_
_entity_poly.entity_id
_entity_poly.type
_entity_poly.pdbx_seq_one_letter_code
_entity_poly.pdbx_strand_id
1 'polypeptide(L)' 'CPEWVAYGGSLYCYMEGRETWQNAASYCRQYTQYSYLVAVESIEENTFLNDLVQERNTDGFRDTWIGLNDLEVD' A
#
# COMPACT_ATOMS: atom_id res chain seq x y z
N CYS A 1 5.88 -5.26 -7.90
CA CYS A 1 5.16 -6.22 -7.04
C CYS A 1 5.21 -7.64 -7.61
N PRO A 2 6.29 -8.40 -7.36
CA PRO A 2 6.37 -9.77 -7.86
C PRO A 2 5.48 -10.75 -7.07
N GLU A 3 5.15 -10.46 -5.81
CA GLU A 3 4.40 -11.38 -4.94
C GLU A 3 3.24 -10.67 -4.24
N TRP A 4 2.02 -11.04 -4.61
CA TRP A 4 0.80 -10.60 -3.94
C TRP A 4 0.44 -11.57 -2.82
N VAL A 5 -0.03 -11.04 -1.69
CA VAL A 5 -0.48 -11.81 -0.52
C VAL A 5 -1.99 -11.65 -0.37
N ALA A 6 -2.71 -12.76 -0.25
CA ALA A 6 -4.16 -12.75 -0.07
C ALA A 6 -4.53 -12.62 1.42
N TYR A 7 -5.42 -11.70 1.75
CA TYR A 7 -5.96 -11.54 3.10
C TYR A 7 -7.37 -10.93 3.03
N GLY A 8 -8.32 -11.44 3.84
CA GLY A 8 -9.66 -10.83 3.93
C GLY A 8 -10.45 -10.69 2.61
N GLY A 9 -10.12 -11.45 1.56
CA GLY A 9 -10.76 -11.35 0.25
C GLY A 9 -10.09 -10.39 -0.75
N SER A 10 -9.02 -9.70 -0.34
CA SER A 10 -8.23 -8.80 -1.17
C SER A 10 -6.79 -9.31 -1.38
N LEU A 11 -6.10 -8.74 -2.37
CA LEU A 11 -4.68 -8.99 -2.64
C LEU A 11 -3.87 -7.74 -2.28
N TYR A 12 -2.80 -7.94 -1.52
CA TYR A 12 -1.91 -6.88 -1.05
C TYR A 12 -0.50 -7.10 -1.56
N CYS A 13 0.22 -6.02 -1.79
CA CYS A 13 1.63 -6.08 -2.10
C CYS A 13 2.32 -4.83 -1.57
N TYR A 14 3.46 -5.04 -0.91
CA TYR A 14 4.35 -3.98 -0.49
C TYR A 14 5.31 -3.59 -1.62
N MET A 15 5.56 -2.29 -1.77
CA MET A 15 6.51 -1.76 -2.74
C MET A 15 7.55 -0.92 -2.02
N GLU A 16 8.81 -1.30 -2.18
CA GLU A 16 9.95 -0.53 -1.72
C GLU A 16 10.17 0.71 -2.58
N GLY A 17 10.83 1.71 -1.99
CA GLY A 17 11.19 2.95 -2.67
C GLY A 17 10.47 4.16 -2.12
N ARG A 18 11.20 5.27 -2.10
CA ARG A 18 10.70 6.54 -1.59
C ARG A 18 10.02 7.33 -2.71
N GLU A 19 8.74 7.59 -2.54
CA GLU A 19 7.92 8.36 -3.47
C GLU A 19 7.12 9.44 -2.75
N THR A 20 6.60 10.42 -3.50
CA THR A 20 5.50 11.27 -3.01
C THR A 20 4.21 10.46 -2.96
N TRP A 21 3.25 10.88 -2.15
CA TRP A 21 1.94 10.23 -2.09
C TRP A 21 1.28 10.18 -3.48
N GLN A 22 1.32 11.28 -4.24
CA GLN A 22 0.72 11.36 -5.58
C GLN A 22 1.36 10.39 -6.57
N ASN A 23 2.70 10.24 -6.52
CA ASN A 23 3.42 9.30 -7.36
C ASN A 23 3.07 7.85 -6.99
N ALA A 24 3.06 7.51 -5.70
CA ALA A 24 2.70 6.18 -5.23
C ALA A 24 1.26 5.81 -5.62
N ALA A 25 0.31 6.74 -5.45
CA ALA A 25 -1.08 6.56 -5.85
C ALA A 25 -1.21 6.35 -7.36
N SER A 26 -0.52 7.17 -8.16
CA SER A 26 -0.51 7.06 -9.62
C SER A 26 0.12 5.75 -10.08
N TYR A 27 1.21 5.33 -9.45
CA TYR A 27 1.88 4.06 -9.74
C TYR A 27 0.94 2.88 -9.49
N CYS A 28 0.28 2.81 -8.32
CA CYS A 28 -0.66 1.73 -8.03
C CYS A 28 -1.79 1.65 -9.06
N ARG A 29 -2.37 2.79 -9.46
CA ARG A 29 -3.43 2.84 -10.48
C ARG A 29 -2.96 2.38 -11.86
N GLN A 30 -1.68 2.57 -12.18
CA GLN A 30 -1.09 2.14 -13.46
C GLN A 30 -0.60 0.69 -13.43
N TYR A 31 -0.35 0.13 -12.24
CA TYR A 31 0.23 -1.21 -12.08
C TYR A 31 -0.71 -2.30 -12.63
N THR A 32 -1.99 -2.25 -12.26
CA THR A 32 -3.08 -3.04 -12.84
C THR A 32 -4.36 -2.21 -12.84
N GLN A 33 -5.34 -2.62 -13.65
CA GLN A 33 -6.66 -1.95 -13.70
C GLN A 33 -7.45 -1.96 -12.37
N TYR A 34 -7.03 -2.77 -11.38
CA TYR A 34 -7.74 -2.93 -10.10
C TYR A 34 -6.84 -2.69 -8.87
N SER A 35 -5.65 -2.12 -9.05
CA SER A 35 -4.74 -1.84 -7.94
C SER A 35 -4.77 -0.38 -7.53
N TYR A 36 -4.71 -0.16 -6.22
CA TYR A 36 -4.77 1.15 -5.58
C TYR A 36 -3.86 1.12 -4.35
N LEU A 37 -3.52 2.30 -3.82
CA LEU A 37 -3.01 2.35 -2.44
C LEU A 37 -4.08 1.83 -1.48
N VAL A 38 -3.64 1.11 -0.45
CA VAL A 38 -4.54 0.39 0.45
C VAL A 38 -5.47 1.34 1.21
N ALA A 39 -6.76 1.01 1.24
CA ALA A 39 -7.71 1.62 2.16
C ALA A 39 -7.92 0.62 3.30
N VAL A 40 -7.54 1.01 4.51
CA VAL A 40 -7.60 0.12 5.67
C VAL A 40 -9.00 0.20 6.28
N GLU A 41 -9.72 -0.92 6.28
CA GLU A 41 -11.12 -1.02 6.66
C GLU A 41 -11.33 -1.67 8.03
N SER A 42 -10.32 -2.34 8.59
CA SER A 42 -10.40 -2.97 9.90
C SER A 42 -9.09 -2.98 10.69
N ILE A 43 -9.18 -3.25 11.99
CA ILE A 43 -8.01 -3.36 12.89
C ILE A 43 -7.18 -4.62 12.53
N GLU A 44 -7.86 -5.70 12.16
CA GLU A 44 -7.24 -6.96 11.75
C GLU A 44 -6.45 -6.78 10.45
N GLU A 45 -7.04 -6.09 9.47
CA GLU A 45 -6.35 -5.72 8.23
C GLU A 45 -5.13 -4.83 8.53
N ASN A 46 -5.28 -3.81 9.37
CA ASN A 46 -4.17 -2.96 9.78
C ASN A 46 -3.03 -3.77 10.42
N THR A 47 -3.37 -4.75 11.25
CA THR A 47 -2.38 -5.62 11.90
C THR A 47 -1.62 -6.45 10.86
N PHE A 48 -2.35 -7.11 9.96
CA PHE A 48 -1.77 -7.87 8.85
C PHE A 48 -0.85 -7.00 7.97
N LEU A 49 -1.27 -5.78 7.63
CA LEU A 49 -0.48 -4.86 6.81
C LEU A 49 0.82 -4.43 7.51
N ASN A 50 0.77 -4.19 8.82
CA ASN A 50 1.97 -3.87 9.60
C ASN A 50 2.97 -5.02 9.61
N ASP A 51 2.50 -6.26 9.76
CA ASP A 51 3.36 -7.45 9.69
C ASP A 51 3.96 -7.62 8.30
N LEU A 52 3.15 -7.44 7.24
CA LEU A 52 3.61 -7.51 5.85
C LEU A 52 4.68 -6.46 5.54
N VAL A 53 4.50 -5.21 5.99
CA VAL A 53 5.49 -4.15 5.82
C VAL A 53 6.78 -4.50 6.58
N GLN A 54 6.69 -4.96 7.83
CA GLN A 54 7.86 -5.34 8.62
C GLN A 54 8.65 -6.50 7.99
N GLU A 55 7.97 -7.48 7.39
CA GLU A 55 8.61 -8.61 6.70
C GLU A 55 9.33 -8.16 5.42
N ARG A 56 8.74 -7.22 4.68
CA ARG A 56 9.16 -6.88 3.30
C ARG A 56 9.97 -5.60 3.17
N ASN A 57 9.99 -4.75 4.19
CA ASN A 57 10.77 -3.52 4.20
C ASN A 57 12.26 -3.79 4.44
N THR A 58 13.04 -3.78 3.36
CA THR A 58 14.51 -3.89 3.44
C THR A 58 15.23 -2.55 3.28
N ASP A 59 14.53 -1.49 2.87
CA ASP A 59 15.09 -0.15 2.64
C ASP A 59 15.18 0.72 3.91
N GLY A 60 14.56 0.28 5.01
CA GLY A 60 14.72 0.86 6.34
C GLY A 60 13.94 2.16 6.54
N PHE A 61 13.01 2.50 5.64
CA PHE A 61 12.10 3.61 5.85
C PHE A 61 11.09 3.28 6.95
N ARG A 62 10.69 4.30 7.73
CA ARG A 62 9.77 4.11 8.86
C ARG A 62 8.30 4.16 8.47
N ASP A 63 8.00 4.85 7.37
CA ASP A 63 6.65 5.20 6.98
C ASP A 63 6.32 4.61 5.61
N THR A 64 5.06 4.21 5.42
CA THR A 64 4.54 3.62 4.17
C THR A 64 3.25 4.34 3.78
N TRP A 65 3.08 4.64 2.49
CA TRP A 65 1.88 5.31 2.01
C TRP A 65 0.66 4.39 1.98
N ILE A 66 -0.49 4.94 2.36
CA ILE A 66 -1.82 4.34 2.22
C ILE A 66 -2.75 5.26 1.42
N GLY A 67 -3.94 4.80 1.07
CA GLY A 67 -4.86 5.49 0.17
C GLY A 67 -5.59 6.71 0.76
N LEU A 68 -5.59 6.87 2.08
CA LEU A 68 -6.21 8.03 2.73
C LEU A 68 -5.38 9.29 2.48
N ASN A 69 -6.04 10.37 2.05
CA ASN A 69 -5.45 11.68 1.81
C ASN A 69 -6.47 12.79 2.03
N ASP A 70 -5.99 14.01 2.25
CA ASP A 70 -6.76 15.24 2.42
C ASP A 70 -6.59 16.20 1.24
N LEU A 71 -6.11 15.69 0.08
CA LEU A 71 -5.97 16.52 -1.12
C LEU A 71 -7.34 16.97 -1.59
N GLU A 72 -7.47 18.28 -1.79
CA GLU A 72 -8.67 18.86 -2.36
C GLU A 72 -8.84 18.35 -3.79
N VAL A 73 -10.01 17.79 -4.08
CA VAL A 73 -10.39 17.42 -5.45
C VAL A 73 -11.08 18.65 -6.03
N ASP A 74 -10.38 19.36 -6.94
CA ASP A 74 -10.96 20.45 -7.73
C ASP A 74 -12.19 20.01 -8.54
#